data_AF-A0A7K6DM91-F1
#
_entry.id   AF-A0A7K6DM91-F1
#
_cell.length_a   1.000
_cell.length_b   1.000
_cell.length_c   1.000
_cell.angle_alpha   90.00
_cell.angle_beta   90.00
_cell.angle_gamma   90.00
#
_symmetry.space_group_name_H-M   'P 1'
#
loop_
_entity.id
_entity.type
_entity.pdbx_description
1 polymer ?
#
loop_
_entity_poly.entity_id
_entity_poly.type
_entity_poly.pdbx_seq_one_letter_code
_entity_poly.pdbx_strand_id
1 'polypeptide(L)'
;VFQPQPGDHEKYGGDPEQPHQIHVITRIKSVVGRPYWEKKIIRDLGLDKAHKPRLHKNIPSVNSRLKVIKHLIRIQPLKLPYGLPTAEEVSSTFLTTRGELVIKKRLKPVEQKEIKS
;
A
#
# COMPACT_ATOMS: atom_id res chain seq x y z
N VAL A 1 -23.24 3.70 0.70
CA VAL A 1 -21.96 4.44 0.90
C VAL A 1 -20.78 3.79 0.17
N PHE A 2 -20.53 2.48 0.29
CA PHE A 2 -19.36 1.82 -0.36
C PHE A 2 -19.68 1.18 -1.72
N GLN A 3 -20.46 1.86 -2.55
CA GLN A 3 -20.75 1.46 -3.93
C GLN A 3 -20.19 2.57 -4.82
N PRO A 4 -19.08 2.33 -5.54
CA PRO A 4 -18.49 3.34 -6.41
C PRO A 4 -19.42 3.62 -7.60
N GLN A 5 -19.45 4.87 -8.04
CA GLN A 5 -20.13 5.26 -9.27
C GLN A 5 -19.16 5.23 -10.46
N PRO A 6 -19.64 5.10 -11.71
CA PRO A 6 -18.77 5.09 -12.90
C PRO A 6 -17.77 6.27 -12.93
N GLY A 7 -18.20 7.48 -12.59
CA GLY A 7 -17.31 8.66 -12.54
C GLY A 7 -16.22 8.61 -11.45
N ASP A 8 -16.40 7.79 -10.40
CA ASP A 8 -15.34 7.59 -9.39
C ASP A 8 -14.16 6.81 -9.99
N HIS A 9 -14.44 5.86 -10.89
CA HIS A 9 -13.41 5.05 -11.54
C HIS A 9 -12.51 5.90 -12.44
N GLU A 10 -13.09 6.83 -13.21
CA GLU A 10 -12.35 7.78 -14.04
C GLU A 10 -11.49 8.73 -13.18
N LYS A 11 -12.03 9.20 -12.06
CA LYS A 11 -11.34 10.14 -11.17
C LYS A 11 -10.17 9.52 -10.42
N TYR A 12 -10.33 8.30 -9.93
CA TYR A 12 -9.34 7.64 -9.07
C TYR A 12 -8.48 6.60 -9.80
N GLY A 13 -8.80 6.27 -11.06
CA GLY A 13 -8.06 5.34 -11.90
C GLY A 13 -8.12 3.89 -11.39
N GLY A 14 -9.27 3.49 -10.84
CA GLY A 14 -9.49 2.13 -10.33
C GLY A 14 -10.37 1.32 -11.28
N ASP A 15 -9.95 0.09 -11.58
CA ASP A 15 -10.70 -0.84 -12.43
C ASP A 15 -11.62 -1.75 -11.57
N PRO A 16 -12.94 -1.76 -11.80
CA PRO A 16 -13.85 -2.67 -11.09
C PRO A 16 -13.66 -4.14 -11.47
N GLU A 17 -13.20 -4.45 -12.69
CA GLU A 17 -12.97 -5.83 -13.15
C GLU A 17 -11.72 -6.44 -12.50
N GLN A 18 -10.71 -5.60 -12.26
CA GLN A 18 -9.44 -6.00 -11.64
C GLN A 18 -9.19 -5.24 -10.32
N PRO A 19 -9.88 -5.63 -9.23
CA PRO A 19 -9.67 -5.01 -7.93
C PRO A 19 -8.27 -5.33 -7.41
N HIS A 20 -7.65 -4.35 -6.74
CA HIS A 20 -6.35 -4.57 -6.11
C HIS A 20 -6.47 -5.54 -4.93
N GLN A 21 -5.46 -6.39 -4.78
CA GLN A 21 -5.48 -7.46 -3.77
C GLN A 21 -5.01 -7.01 -2.38
N ILE A 22 -4.14 -6.00 -2.32
CA ILE A 22 -3.48 -5.56 -1.09
C ILE A 22 -3.66 -4.05 -0.89
N HIS A 23 -4.02 -3.68 0.33
CA HIS A 23 -4.07 -2.31 0.79
C HIS A 23 -2.74 -1.90 1.46
N VAL A 24 -2.26 -0.72 1.11
CA VAL A 24 -1.27 0.04 1.87
C VAL A 24 -2.03 0.97 2.81
N ILE A 25 -1.95 0.71 4.11
CA ILE A 25 -2.64 1.48 5.13
C ILE A 25 -1.64 2.27 5.95
N THR A 26 -1.89 3.55 6.11
CA THR A 26 -1.07 4.45 6.92
C THR A 26 -1.95 5.20 7.90
N ARG A 27 -1.61 5.18 9.20
CA ARG A 27 -2.29 6.03 10.18
C ARG A 27 -1.85 7.48 10.04
N ILE A 28 -2.80 8.38 9.84
CA ILE A 28 -2.57 9.81 9.62
C ILE A 28 -3.10 10.69 10.77
N LYS A 29 -4.06 10.20 11.58
CA LYS A 29 -4.56 10.93 12.75
C LYS A 29 -4.22 10.23 14.07
N SER A 30 -4.22 11.01 15.14
CA SER A 30 -3.98 10.52 16.50
C SER A 30 -5.14 9.68 17.03
N VAL A 31 -4.81 8.72 17.90
CA VAL A 31 -5.75 7.85 18.63
C VAL A 31 -6.12 8.39 20.02
N VAL A 32 -5.49 9.49 20.43
CA VAL A 32 -5.79 10.15 21.70
C VAL A 32 -7.23 10.68 21.67
N GLY A 33 -7.97 10.48 22.76
CA GLY A 33 -9.38 10.87 22.86
C GLY A 33 -10.35 9.99 22.05
N ARG A 34 -9.88 8.92 21.39
CA ARG A 34 -10.74 8.00 20.64
C ARG A 34 -11.35 6.90 21.52
N PRO A 35 -12.53 6.36 21.15
CA PRO A 35 -13.12 5.22 21.83
C PRO A 35 -12.19 4.01 21.91
N TYR A 36 -12.36 3.18 22.93
CA TYR A 36 -11.47 2.06 23.20
C TYR A 36 -11.46 1.00 22.07
N TRP A 37 -12.59 0.80 21.39
CA TRP A 37 -12.70 -0.16 20.29
C TRP A 37 -11.88 0.26 19.06
N GLU A 38 -11.80 1.56 18.76
CA GLU A 38 -10.95 2.06 17.66
C GLU A 38 -9.47 1.85 17.97
N LYS A 39 -9.07 2.11 19.22
CA LYS A 39 -7.70 1.86 19.70
C LYS A 39 -7.34 0.38 19.58
N LYS A 40 -8.28 -0.52 19.92
CA LYS A 40 -8.10 -1.97 19.78
C LYS A 40 -7.89 -2.35 18.31
N ILE A 41 -8.74 -1.87 17.40
CA ILE A 41 -8.60 -2.14 15.95
C ILE A 41 -7.24 -1.65 15.41
N ILE A 42 -6.79 -0.48 15.82
CA ILE A 42 -5.50 0.07 15.40
C ILE A 42 -4.34 -0.81 15.85
N ARG A 43 -4.39 -1.31 17.08
CA ARG A 43 -3.38 -2.24 17.61
C ARG A 43 -3.42 -3.58 16.89
N ASP A 44 -4.62 -4.13 16.68
CA ASP A 44 -4.82 -5.41 15.97
C ASP A 44 -4.35 -5.35 14.51
N LEU A 45 -4.41 -4.17 13.88
CA LEU A 45 -3.90 -3.93 12.52
C LEU A 45 -2.42 -3.50 12.49
N GLY A 46 -1.74 -3.39 13.63
CA GLY A 46 -0.33 -3.02 13.73
C GLY A 46 -0.01 -1.57 13.32
N LEU A 47 -0.97 -0.66 13.52
CA LEU A 47 -0.91 0.76 13.16
C LEU A 47 -0.55 1.67 14.35
N ASP A 48 0.22 1.16 15.31
CA ASP A 48 0.59 1.86 16.56
C ASP A 48 1.45 3.11 16.30
N LYS A 49 2.34 3.06 15.30
CA LYS A 49 3.18 4.18 14.88
C LYS A 49 2.51 4.94 13.73
N ALA A 50 2.34 6.24 13.89
CA ALA A 50 1.82 7.12 12.83
C ALA A 50 2.80 7.18 11.66
N HIS A 51 2.29 7.46 10.46
CA HIS A 51 3.07 7.62 9.22
C HIS A 51 3.94 6.41 8.83
N LYS A 52 3.71 5.23 9.43
CA LYS A 52 4.33 3.98 9.00
C LYS A 52 3.33 3.15 8.21
N PRO A 53 3.59 2.86 6.93
CA PRO A 53 2.69 2.05 6.12
C PRO A 53 2.70 0.59 6.58
N ARG A 54 1.55 -0.06 6.46
CA ARG A 54 1.31 -1.48 6.70
C ARG A 54 0.53 -2.09 5.54
N LEU A 55 0.87 -3.33 5.20
CA LEU A 55 0.18 -4.08 4.15
C LEU A 55 -0.89 -4.97 4.77
N HIS A 56 -2.11 -4.91 4.23
CA HIS A 56 -3.20 -5.80 4.62
C HIS A 56 -3.96 -6.30 3.39
N LYS A 57 -4.51 -7.51 3.48
CA LYS A 57 -5.30 -8.13 2.40
C LYS A 57 -6.61 -7.38 2.21
N ASN A 58 -7.02 -7.18 0.96
CA ASN A 58 -8.34 -6.66 0.61
C ASN A 58 -9.39 -7.79 0.72
N ILE A 59 -9.78 -8.12 1.95
CA ILE A 59 -10.80 -9.15 2.26
C ILE A 59 -11.91 -8.55 3.12
N PRO A 60 -13.15 -9.09 3.07
CA PRO A 60 -14.29 -8.53 3.80
C PRO A 60 -14.05 -8.36 5.30
N SER A 61 -13.39 -9.33 5.95
CA SER A 61 -13.08 -9.28 7.39
C SER A 61 -12.13 -8.14 7.76
N VAL A 62 -11.21 -7.76 6.87
CA VAL A 62 -10.30 -6.63 7.09
C VAL A 62 -11.02 -5.33 6.78
N ASN A 63 -11.77 -5.30 5.66
CA ASN A 63 -12.50 -4.12 5.21
C ASN A 63 -13.55 -3.66 6.22
N SER A 64 -14.24 -4.56 6.93
CA SER A 64 -15.17 -4.20 8.00
C SER A 64 -14.48 -3.41 9.12
N ARG A 65 -13.28 -3.83 9.54
CA ARG A 65 -12.47 -3.14 10.55
C ARG A 65 -11.98 -1.79 10.04
N LEU A 66 -11.50 -1.72 8.80
CA LEU A 66 -11.05 -0.48 8.17
C LEU A 66 -12.18 0.55 8.04
N LYS A 67 -13.42 0.12 7.80
CA LYS A 67 -14.59 1.01 7.72
C LYS A 67 -14.83 1.76 9.03
N VAL A 68 -14.61 1.13 10.18
CA VAL A 68 -14.75 1.75 11.51
C VAL A 68 -13.73 2.88 11.68
N ILE A 69 -12.46 2.61 11.38
CA ILE A 69 -11.36 3.55 11.60
C ILE A 69 -11.02 4.40 10.37
N LYS A 70 -11.86 4.42 9.32
CA LYS A 70 -11.59 5.06 8.02
C LYS A 70 -11.20 6.53 8.11
N HIS A 71 -11.63 7.21 9.17
CA HIS A 71 -11.37 8.62 9.42
C HIS A 71 -9.99 8.90 10.07
N LEU A 72 -9.28 7.86 10.52
CA LEU A 72 -7.95 7.94 11.15
C LEU A 72 -6.81 7.51 10.21
N ILE A 73 -7.14 6.84 9.12
CA ILE A 73 -6.19 6.18 8.23
C ILE A 73 -6.30 6.71 6.80
N ARG A 74 -5.21 6.53 6.05
CA ARG A 74 -5.14 6.64 4.60
C ARG A 74 -5.00 5.22 4.04
N ILE A 75 -5.80 4.90 3.03
CA ILE A 75 -5.78 3.62 2.33
C ILE A 75 -5.37 3.89 0.89
N GLN A 76 -4.39 3.14 0.38
CA GLN A 76 -3.93 3.18 -1.01
C GLN A 76 -3.84 1.75 -1.55
N PRO A 77 -4.05 1.52 -2.86
CA PRO A 77 -3.75 0.23 -3.48
C PRO A 77 -2.23 0.04 -3.57
N LEU A 78 -1.75 -1.18 -3.35
CA LEU A 78 -0.36 -1.53 -3.62
C LEU A 78 -0.14 -1.66 -5.14
N LYS A 79 0.82 -0.92 -5.68
CA LYS A 79 1.22 -1.00 -7.09
C LYS A 79 2.57 -1.69 -7.23
N LEU A 80 2.66 -2.60 -8.19
CA LEU A 80 3.85 -3.42 -8.48
C LEU A 80 4.32 -3.14 -9.92
N PRO A 81 5.01 -2.01 -10.19
CA PRO A 81 5.41 -1.65 -11.55
C PRO A 81 6.38 -2.65 -12.19
N TYR A 82 7.15 -3.37 -11.38
CA TYR A 82 8.14 -4.36 -11.84
C TYR A 82 7.76 -5.81 -11.51
N GLY A 83 6.53 -6.05 -11.03
CA GLY A 83 6.10 -7.36 -10.55
C GLY A 83 6.49 -7.65 -9.10
N LEU A 84 6.42 -8.93 -8.72
CA LEU A 84 6.78 -9.39 -7.38
C LEU A 84 8.32 -9.50 -7.25
N PRO A 85 8.90 -9.10 -6.10
CA PRO A 85 10.33 -9.20 -5.90
C PRO A 85 10.77 -10.65 -5.74
N THR A 86 11.92 -10.99 -6.33
CA THR A 86 12.61 -12.27 -6.12
C THR A 86 13.30 -12.28 -4.75
N ALA A 87 13.60 -13.46 -4.19
CA ALA A 87 14.24 -13.60 -2.87
C ALA A 87 15.50 -12.73 -2.69
N GLU A 88 16.34 -12.63 -3.73
CA GLU A 88 17.56 -11.79 -3.74
C GLU A 88 17.25 -10.29 -3.73
N GLU A 89 16.12 -9.90 -4.32
CA GLU A 89 15.72 -8.51 -4.51
C GLU A 89 14.97 -7.95 -3.29
N VAL A 90 14.46 -8.81 -2.40
CA VAL A 90 13.68 -8.43 -1.20
C VAL A 90 14.40 -7.34 -0.39
N SER A 91 15.70 -7.51 -0.15
CA SER A 91 16.53 -6.54 0.60
C SER A 91 16.62 -5.17 -0.08
N SER A 92 16.46 -5.11 -1.40
CA SER A 92 16.60 -3.88 -2.19
C SER A 92 15.26 -3.19 -2.44
N THR A 93 14.15 -3.74 -1.94
CA THR A 93 12.82 -3.17 -2.12
C THR A 93 12.53 -2.06 -1.12
N PHE A 94 11.78 -1.05 -1.57
CA PHE A 94 11.23 -0.03 -0.69
C PHE A 94 9.85 0.42 -1.17
N LEU A 95 9.00 0.81 -0.22
CA LEU A 95 7.67 1.30 -0.49
C LEU A 95 7.69 2.83 -0.61
N THR A 96 7.19 3.35 -1.72
CA THR A 96 7.05 4.80 -1.93
C THR A 96 5.80 5.34 -1.23
N THR A 97 5.74 6.66 -1.04
CA THR A 97 4.57 7.36 -0.49
C THR A 97 3.33 7.24 -1.39
N ARG A 98 3.51 6.90 -2.66
CA ARG A 98 2.43 6.65 -3.63
C ARG A 98 1.79 5.28 -3.47
N GLY A 99 2.43 4.36 -2.72
CA GLY A 99 2.00 2.97 -2.60
C GLY A 99 2.62 2.05 -3.65
N GLU A 100 3.74 2.45 -4.27
CA GLU A 100 4.46 1.62 -5.23
C GLU A 100 5.60 0.89 -4.52
N LEU A 101 5.72 -0.42 -4.76
CA LEU A 101 6.86 -1.20 -4.31
C LEU A 101 7.94 -1.15 -5.41
N VAL A 102 9.03 -0.43 -5.14
CA VAL A 102 10.12 -0.24 -6.09
C VAL A 102 11.30 -1.09 -5.67
N ILE A 103 11.88 -1.82 -6.63
CA ILE A 103 13.11 -2.60 -6.47
C ILE A 103 14.28 -1.67 -6.82
N LYS A 104 15.21 -1.42 -5.89
CA LYS A 104 16.44 -0.69 -6.20
C LYS A 104 17.32 -1.57 -7.08
N LYS A 105 17.23 -1.38 -8.40
CA LYS A 105 18.21 -1.95 -9.32
C LYS A 105 19.56 -1.32 -9.01
N ARG A 106 20.51 -2.13 -8.54
CA ARG A 106 21.92 -1.73 -8.45
C ARG A 106 22.37 -1.32 -9.86
N LEU A 107 23.11 -0.23 -9.97
CA LEU A 107 23.80 0.11 -11.21
C LEU A 107 24.74 -1.05 -11.53
N LYS A 108 24.38 -1.88 -12.51
CA LYS A 108 25.34 -2.82 -13.08
C LYS A 108 26.32 -1.99 -13.92
N PRO A 109 27.64 -2.25 -13.84
CA PRO A 109 28.57 -1.63 -14.77
C PRO A 109 28.05 -1.87 -16.19
N VAL A 110 28.01 -0.81 -17.00
CA VAL A 110 27.68 -0.95 -18.42
C VAL A 110 28.72 -1.89 -19.02
N GLU A 111 28.29 -3.01 -19.61
CA GLU A 111 29.18 -3.87 -20.40
C GLU A 111 29.78 -3.00 -21.50
N GLN A 112 31.09 -2.73 -21.39
CA GLN A 112 31.82 -2.00 -22.42
C GLN A 112 31.77 -2.86 -23.68
N LYS A 113 30.91 -2.49 -24.63
CA LYS A 113 31.01 -3.03 -25.98
C LYS A 113 32.39 -2.63 -26.49
N GLU A 114 33.27 -3.62 -26.65
CA GLU A 114 34.55 -3.44 -27.29
C GLU A 114 34.32 -2.69 -28.61
N ILE A 115 34.83 -1.47 -28.67
CA ILE A 115 34.87 -0.69 -29.90
C ILE A 115 35.87 -1.44 -30.77
N LYS A 116 35.38 -2.24 -31.71
CA LYS A 116 36.25 -2.86 -32.72
C LYS A 116 36.85 -1.75 -33.56
N SER A 117 38.17 -1.61 -33.45
CA SER A 117 38.99 -0.69 -34.24
C SER A 117 39.07 -1.10 -35.70
#